data_AF-A0A915PCY5-F1
#
_entry.id   AF-A0A915PCY5-F1
#
_cell.length_a   1.000
_cell.length_b   1.000
_cell.length_c   1.000
_cell.angle_alpha   90.00
_cell.angle_beta   90.00
_cell.angle_gamma   90.00
#
_symmetry.space_group_name_H-M   'P 1'
#
loop_
_entity.id
_entity.type
_entity.pdbx_description
1 polymer ?
#
loop_
_entity_poly.entity_id
_entity_poly.type
_entity_poly.pdbx_seq_one_letter_code
_entity_poly.pdbx_strand_id
1 'polypeptide(L)'
;MSKRSKRATLPLDIHSINARTKREKPGDENFKIDGDTKTKFSEPNDPLWKDMWYVNNKFYDSKKIDHNVIEAWDLGYTGRGVVVSVIDDGLEITHEDLADNYDPDASYDVIDNDEDPTPKDDVNHQGTRSAGVVAAIFNNSRCNVGVAYGAKIGGIRLLDDTYNDTIEAIALGYKPQHIDIYLANWGPTDDGKTLDGPGELAKEAILQGVNKGRNGKGSIYIWASGIGGEGKQNLVTIRGKS
;
A
#
# COMPACT_ATOMS: atom_id res chain seq x y z
N MET A 1 43.55 16.72 -22.05
CA MET A 1 43.26 16.28 -20.66
C MET A 1 41.77 15.99 -20.56
N SER A 2 41.37 14.73 -20.68
CA SER A 2 39.95 14.31 -20.61
C SER A 2 39.65 13.85 -19.18
N LYS A 3 38.79 14.59 -18.47
CA LYS A 3 38.26 14.17 -17.17
C LYS A 3 37.16 13.14 -17.44
N ARG A 4 37.49 11.86 -17.28
CA ARG A 4 36.50 10.77 -17.18
C ARG A 4 35.60 11.06 -15.98
N SER A 5 34.32 11.32 -16.24
CA SER A 5 33.26 11.31 -15.23
C SER A 5 33.22 9.92 -14.60
N LYS A 6 33.40 9.85 -13.28
CA LYS A 6 33.21 8.62 -12.52
C LYS A 6 31.71 8.33 -12.53
N ARG A 7 31.32 7.23 -13.18
CA ARG A 7 29.96 6.69 -13.13
C ARG A 7 29.66 6.36 -11.66
N ALA A 8 28.70 7.06 -11.07
CA ALA A 8 28.20 6.71 -9.75
C ALA A 8 27.63 5.29 -9.83
N THR A 9 28.14 4.38 -9.00
CA THR A 9 27.55 3.06 -8.79
C THR A 9 26.25 3.25 -8.02
N LEU A 10 25.12 2.90 -8.63
CA LEU A 10 23.81 2.84 -7.96
C LEU A 10 23.90 1.86 -6.78
N PRO A 11 23.42 2.19 -5.57
CA PRO A 11 23.70 1.38 -4.38
C PRO A 11 22.94 0.04 -4.32
N LEU A 12 21.95 -0.20 -5.18
CA LEU A 12 21.07 -1.37 -5.11
C LEU A 12 20.87 -1.99 -6.50
N ASP A 13 21.39 -3.20 -6.68
CA ASP A 13 21.06 -4.05 -7.83
C ASP A 13 19.66 -4.64 -7.60
N ILE A 14 18.78 -4.59 -8.60
CA ILE A 14 17.42 -5.18 -8.56
C ILE A 14 17.46 -6.68 -8.22
N HIS A 15 18.61 -7.34 -8.45
CA HIS A 15 18.84 -8.73 -8.08
C HIS A 15 19.17 -8.91 -6.59
N SER A 16 19.69 -7.87 -5.93
CA SER A 16 20.13 -7.89 -4.53
C SER A 16 19.01 -7.62 -3.51
N ILE A 17 17.89 -7.01 -3.93
CA ILE A 17 16.71 -6.73 -3.07
C ILE A 17 15.96 -8.00 -2.60
N ASN A 18 16.33 -9.18 -3.12
CA ASN A 18 15.66 -10.45 -2.85
C ASN A 18 16.27 -11.24 -1.66
N ALA A 19 16.97 -10.57 -0.75
CA ALA A 19 17.52 -11.24 0.43
C ALA A 19 16.39 -11.86 1.26
N ARG A 20 16.48 -13.19 1.49
CA ARG A 20 15.46 -13.98 2.17
C ARG A 20 15.28 -13.52 3.62
N THR A 21 14.27 -12.71 3.90
CA THR A 21 13.70 -12.64 5.24
C THR A 21 12.88 -13.91 5.49
N LYS A 22 13.20 -14.62 6.58
CA LYS A 22 12.39 -15.76 7.04
C LYS A 22 11.09 -15.21 7.61
N ARG A 23 10.09 -14.98 6.77
CA ARG A 23 8.70 -14.83 7.23
C ARG A 23 8.27 -16.19 7.81
N GLU A 24 7.66 -16.21 8.99
CA GLU A 24 6.83 -17.35 9.36
C GLU A 24 5.79 -17.51 8.24
N LYS A 25 5.68 -18.70 7.67
CA LYS A 25 4.72 -18.94 6.58
C LYS A 25 3.36 -18.43 7.06
N PRO A 26 2.58 -17.68 6.24
CA PRO A 26 1.16 -17.56 6.51
C PRO A 26 0.66 -19.00 6.59
N GLY A 27 0.36 -19.45 7.80
CA GLY A 27 0.15 -20.85 8.08
C GLY A 27 -1.03 -21.34 7.24
N ASP A 28 -0.78 -22.31 6.36
CA ASP A 28 -1.78 -23.28 5.94
C ASP A 28 -2.11 -24.25 7.10
N GLU A 29 -1.80 -23.88 8.35
CA GLU A 29 -2.27 -24.55 9.54
C GLU A 29 -3.71 -24.09 9.74
N ASN A 30 -4.64 -24.94 9.27
CA ASN A 30 -6.06 -24.94 9.62
C ASN A 30 -6.47 -23.70 10.42
N PHE A 31 -6.87 -22.62 9.74
CA PHE A 31 -7.60 -21.53 10.38
C PHE A 31 -8.86 -22.15 10.96
N LYS A 32 -8.74 -22.63 12.20
CA LYS A 32 -9.87 -22.93 13.02
C LYS A 32 -10.46 -21.56 13.25
N ILE A 33 -11.57 -21.28 12.56
CA ILE A 33 -12.61 -20.47 13.17
C ILE A 33 -12.80 -21.16 14.51
N ASP A 34 -12.28 -20.57 15.58
CA ASP A 34 -12.60 -21.03 16.92
C ASP A 34 -14.11 -20.88 17.00
N GLY A 35 -14.78 -21.99 16.71
CA GLY A 35 -16.16 -22.19 17.07
C GLY A 35 -16.20 -21.90 18.55
N ASP A 36 -16.97 -20.87 18.90
CA ASP A 36 -17.47 -20.57 20.24
C ASP A 36 -16.98 -19.30 20.96
N THR A 37 -16.45 -18.30 20.26
CA THR A 37 -16.66 -16.89 20.68
C THR A 37 -16.88 -15.99 19.47
N LYS A 38 -18.12 -15.92 18.98
CA LYS A 38 -18.57 -14.79 18.16
C LYS A 38 -18.57 -13.52 19.03
N THR A 39 -17.41 -12.89 19.21
CA THR A 39 -17.40 -11.47 19.57
C THR A 39 -17.94 -10.72 18.37
N LYS A 40 -19.27 -10.56 18.36
CA LYS A 40 -19.98 -9.71 17.42
C LYS A 40 -19.26 -8.36 17.36
N PHE A 41 -19.04 -7.82 16.17
CA PHE A 41 -18.44 -6.51 16.00
C PHE A 41 -19.15 -5.50 16.91
N SER A 42 -18.37 -4.82 17.76
CA SER A 42 -18.83 -3.72 18.58
C SER A 42 -18.47 -2.41 17.87
N GLU A 43 -19.40 -1.47 17.89
CA GLU A 43 -19.18 -0.12 17.35
C GLU A 43 -17.91 0.50 17.95
N PRO A 44 -16.98 0.99 17.12
CA PRO A 44 -15.73 1.55 17.60
C PRO A 44 -15.94 2.82 18.41
N ASN A 45 -14.99 3.11 19.32
CA ASN A 45 -14.92 4.37 20.05
C ASN A 45 -14.26 5.51 19.25
N ASP A 46 -13.87 5.24 18.01
CA ASP A 46 -13.16 6.15 17.12
C ASP A 46 -14.09 7.31 16.66
N PRO A 47 -13.67 8.58 16.82
CA PRO A 47 -14.57 9.74 16.70
C PRO A 47 -15.15 9.96 15.31
N LEU A 48 -14.44 9.57 14.24
CA LEU A 48 -14.92 9.71 12.85
C LEU A 48 -15.76 8.51 12.39
N TRP A 49 -16.00 7.51 13.24
CA TRP A 49 -16.76 6.31 12.87
C TRP A 49 -18.13 6.61 12.24
N LYS A 50 -18.81 7.65 12.72
CA LYS A 50 -20.10 8.05 12.18
C LYS A 50 -20.00 8.68 10.79
N ASP A 51 -18.85 9.27 10.45
CA ASP A 51 -18.58 9.93 9.18
C ASP A 51 -18.05 8.97 8.10
N MET A 52 -17.68 7.74 8.48
CA MET A 52 -17.21 6.69 7.58
C MET A 52 -18.35 6.04 6.80
N TRP A 53 -19.09 6.81 6.01
CA TRP A 53 -20.25 6.37 5.24
C TRP A 53 -19.95 5.17 4.31
N TYR A 54 -18.69 5.00 3.88
CA TYR A 54 -18.25 3.91 3.00
C TYR A 54 -18.04 2.57 3.73
N VAL A 55 -17.96 2.58 5.06
CA VAL A 55 -17.92 1.37 5.93
C VAL A 55 -19.22 1.19 6.70
N ASN A 56 -19.82 2.30 7.14
CA ASN A 56 -20.99 2.33 8.00
C ASN A 56 -22.00 3.38 7.51
N ASN A 57 -22.82 3.01 6.52
CA ASN A 57 -23.81 3.94 5.98
C ASN A 57 -25.14 3.97 6.76
N LYS A 58 -25.18 3.40 7.98
CA LYS A 58 -26.43 3.33 8.76
C LYS A 58 -26.99 4.70 9.15
N PHE A 59 -26.17 5.76 9.07
CA PHE A 59 -26.51 7.11 9.48
C PHE A 59 -26.94 8.04 8.34
N TYR A 60 -26.67 7.70 7.07
CA TYR A 60 -26.96 8.59 5.93
C TYR A 60 -27.93 8.00 4.91
N ASP A 61 -27.97 6.67 4.75
CA ASP A 61 -28.88 6.04 3.78
C ASP A 61 -29.64 4.86 4.40
N SER A 62 -30.96 4.92 4.31
CA SER A 62 -31.87 3.80 4.62
C SER A 62 -31.57 2.51 3.85
N LYS A 63 -30.97 2.63 2.66
CA LYS A 63 -30.56 1.51 1.81
C LYS A 63 -29.19 0.94 2.19
N LYS A 64 -28.45 1.62 3.07
CA LYS A 64 -27.13 1.19 3.59
C LYS A 64 -26.16 0.77 2.48
N ILE A 65 -26.02 1.59 1.44
CA ILE A 65 -25.06 1.32 0.36
C ILE A 65 -23.66 1.65 0.87
N ASP A 66 -22.89 0.63 1.23
CA ASP A 66 -21.50 0.71 1.64
C ASP A 66 -20.70 -0.48 1.08
N HIS A 67 -19.45 -0.63 1.51
CA HIS A 67 -18.58 -1.72 1.07
C HIS A 67 -18.81 -3.05 1.79
N ASN A 68 -19.82 -3.17 2.66
CA ASN A 68 -20.16 -4.40 3.39
C ASN A 68 -18.96 -4.95 4.21
N VAL A 69 -18.21 -4.02 4.83
CA VAL A 69 -16.98 -4.28 5.58
C VAL A 69 -17.29 -4.83 6.97
N ILE A 70 -18.36 -4.36 7.61
CA ILE A 70 -18.78 -4.80 8.95
C ILE A 70 -19.08 -6.30 8.97
N GLU A 71 -19.69 -6.83 7.90
CA GLU A 71 -19.99 -8.25 7.74
C GLU A 71 -18.71 -9.09 7.66
N ALA A 72 -17.65 -8.57 7.03
CA ALA A 72 -16.35 -9.24 7.01
C ALA A 72 -15.71 -9.26 8.41
N TRP A 73 -15.83 -8.16 9.17
CA TRP A 73 -15.38 -8.08 10.55
C TRP A 73 -16.17 -9.01 11.48
N ASP A 74 -17.49 -9.15 11.28
CA ASP A 74 -18.34 -10.11 12.02
C ASP A 74 -17.95 -11.58 11.75
N LEU A 75 -17.35 -11.86 10.59
CA LEU A 75 -16.75 -13.15 10.26
C LEU A 75 -15.32 -13.32 10.80
N GLY A 76 -14.76 -12.30 11.44
CA GLY A 76 -13.42 -12.30 12.03
C GLY A 76 -12.30 -11.88 11.07
N TYR A 77 -12.61 -11.41 9.87
CA TYR A 77 -11.61 -11.00 8.89
C TYR A 77 -11.23 -9.53 9.06
N THR A 78 -10.07 -9.28 9.69
CA THR A 78 -9.60 -7.92 10.03
C THR A 78 -8.34 -7.52 9.28
N GLY A 79 -7.83 -8.38 8.39
CA GLY A 79 -6.54 -8.19 7.72
C GLY A 79 -5.34 -8.76 8.49
N ARG A 80 -5.55 -9.39 9.65
CA ARG A 80 -4.47 -10.02 10.44
C ARG A 80 -3.61 -10.95 9.59
N GLY A 81 -2.29 -10.74 9.65
CA GLY A 81 -1.29 -11.52 8.91
C GLY A 81 -1.03 -11.04 7.48
N VAL A 82 -1.78 -10.04 6.99
CA VAL A 82 -1.55 -9.37 5.71
C VAL A 82 -0.65 -8.16 5.91
N VAL A 83 0.32 -7.98 5.01
CA VAL A 83 1.21 -6.82 4.97
C VAL A 83 0.91 -5.99 3.73
N VAL A 84 0.55 -4.72 3.91
CA VAL A 84 0.29 -3.77 2.82
C VAL A 84 1.37 -2.69 2.82
N SER A 85 1.85 -2.29 1.65
CA SER A 85 2.71 -1.13 1.51
C SER A 85 2.05 -0.08 0.62
N VAL A 86 2.04 1.17 1.08
CA VAL A 86 1.56 2.32 0.31
C VAL A 86 2.76 2.93 -0.42
N ILE A 87 2.73 2.95 -1.75
CA ILE A 87 3.76 3.59 -2.58
C ILE A 87 3.27 4.98 -2.95
N ASP A 88 3.81 6.01 -2.28
CA ASP A 88 3.31 7.38 -2.39
C ASP A 88 4.38 8.41 -1.96
N ASP A 89 3.95 9.56 -1.42
CA ASP A 89 4.77 10.67 -0.91
C ASP A 89 5.42 10.42 0.46
N GLY A 90 5.05 9.32 1.13
CA GLY A 90 5.63 8.87 2.39
C GLY A 90 4.57 8.33 3.36
N LEU A 91 5.01 7.95 4.56
CA LEU A 91 4.13 7.50 5.63
C LEU A 91 4.58 8.11 6.95
N GLU A 92 3.67 8.80 7.63
CA GLU A 92 3.92 9.32 8.98
C GLU A 92 3.91 8.16 9.99
N ILE A 93 5.07 7.55 10.21
CA ILE A 93 5.21 6.32 10.99
C ILE A 93 4.87 6.49 12.47
N THR A 94 4.90 7.73 12.98
CA THR A 94 4.54 8.09 14.36
C THR A 94 3.10 8.52 14.53
N HIS A 95 2.28 8.49 13.47
CA HIS A 95 0.87 8.90 13.55
C HIS A 95 0.13 8.03 14.57
N GLU A 96 -0.61 8.66 15.49
CA GLU A 96 -1.26 7.99 16.63
C GLU A 96 -2.25 6.90 16.24
N ASP A 97 -2.75 6.97 15.00
CA ASP A 97 -3.69 6.02 14.42
C ASP A 97 -3.04 4.97 13.50
N LEU A 98 -1.71 4.96 13.37
CA LEU A 98 -0.98 4.05 12.48
C LEU A 98 0.19 3.33 13.16
N ALA A 99 0.80 3.94 14.18
CA ALA A 99 2.06 3.48 14.76
C ALA A 99 2.06 2.01 15.23
N ASP A 100 0.96 1.51 15.78
CA ASP A 100 0.87 0.09 16.22
C ASP A 100 0.77 -0.90 15.05
N ASN A 101 0.21 -0.44 13.91
CA ASN A 101 0.08 -1.22 12.70
C ASN A 101 1.26 -1.01 11.73
N TYR A 102 2.11 -0.01 11.98
CA TYR A 102 3.31 0.24 11.19
C TYR A 102 4.23 -0.99 11.13
N ASP A 103 4.78 -1.21 9.94
CA ASP A 103 5.76 -2.26 9.65
C ASP A 103 7.00 -1.67 8.95
N PRO A 104 8.14 -1.58 9.64
CA PRO A 104 9.38 -1.09 9.03
C PRO A 104 9.89 -2.01 7.93
N ASP A 105 9.62 -3.32 7.99
CA ASP A 105 10.02 -4.24 6.93
C ASP A 105 9.20 -4.08 5.64
N ALA A 106 8.04 -3.43 5.74
CA ALA A 106 7.21 -3.04 4.60
C ALA A 106 7.49 -1.61 4.12
N SER A 107 8.54 -0.96 4.65
CA SER A 107 8.80 0.47 4.43
C SER A 107 10.19 0.76 3.88
N TYR A 108 10.30 1.84 3.10
CA TYR A 108 11.56 2.34 2.55
C TYR A 108 11.42 3.75 1.97
N ASP A 109 12.46 4.56 2.06
CA ASP A 109 12.58 5.80 1.29
C ASP A 109 13.46 5.57 0.06
N VAL A 110 12.86 5.52 -1.12
CA VAL A 110 13.60 5.27 -2.37
C VAL A 110 14.31 6.54 -2.85
N ILE A 111 13.85 7.73 -2.42
CA ILE A 111 14.40 9.02 -2.82
C ILE A 111 15.70 9.30 -2.07
N ASP A 112 15.65 9.18 -0.74
CA ASP A 112 16.81 9.43 0.14
C ASP A 112 17.63 8.16 0.39
N ASN A 113 17.12 7.00 -0.05
CA ASN A 113 17.76 5.69 0.05
C ASN A 113 18.06 5.30 1.52
N ASP A 114 17.03 5.34 2.35
CA ASP A 114 17.06 4.93 3.75
C ASP A 114 15.77 4.19 4.17
N GLU A 115 15.69 3.77 5.43
CA GLU A 115 14.57 2.96 5.95
C GLU A 115 13.41 3.83 6.50
N ASP A 116 13.52 5.16 6.47
CA ASP A 116 12.56 6.09 7.07
C ASP A 116 11.68 6.77 6.00
N PRO A 117 10.46 6.25 5.72
CA PRO A 117 9.57 6.79 4.71
C PRO A 117 8.84 8.06 5.17
N THR A 118 9.21 8.66 6.31
CA THR A 118 8.50 9.81 6.87
C THR A 118 8.50 10.98 5.88
N PRO A 119 7.33 11.57 5.56
CA PRO A 119 7.24 12.73 4.68
C PRO A 119 8.14 13.87 5.18
N LYS A 120 8.84 14.55 4.27
CA LYS A 120 9.81 15.61 4.62
C LYS A 120 9.21 17.01 4.63
N ASP A 121 7.96 17.17 4.22
CA ASP A 121 7.24 18.45 4.25
C ASP A 121 5.80 18.29 4.78
N ASP A 122 5.20 19.42 5.14
CA ASP A 122 3.85 19.51 5.73
C ASP A 122 2.73 19.47 4.67
N VAL A 123 3.04 19.12 3.42
CA VAL A 123 2.07 19.08 2.31
C VAL A 123 1.83 17.65 1.83
N ASN A 124 2.86 16.80 1.92
CA ASN A 124 2.86 15.41 1.51
C ASN A 124 2.26 14.50 2.59
N HIS A 125 0.95 14.24 2.45
CA HIS A 125 0.19 13.40 3.38
C HIS A 125 -0.70 12.38 2.66
N GLN A 126 -0.55 12.19 1.34
CA GLN A 126 -1.40 11.28 0.58
C GLN A 126 -1.16 9.83 0.98
N GLY A 127 0.10 9.44 1.18
CA GLY A 127 0.45 8.10 1.66
C GLY A 127 -0.09 7.85 3.08
N THR A 128 0.09 8.79 4.01
CA THR A 128 -0.50 8.70 5.37
C THR A 128 -2.02 8.59 5.35
N ARG A 129 -2.71 9.38 4.54
CA ARG A 129 -4.19 9.32 4.41
C ARG A 129 -4.65 7.97 3.85
N SER A 130 -3.96 7.48 2.82
CA SER A 130 -4.26 6.17 2.22
C SER A 130 -4.02 5.04 3.21
N ALA A 131 -2.93 5.09 3.97
CA ALA A 131 -2.62 4.15 5.03
C ALA A 131 -3.70 4.12 6.13
N GLY A 132 -4.24 5.28 6.52
CA GLY A 132 -5.36 5.37 7.47
C GLY A 132 -6.61 4.62 6.99
N VAL A 133 -7.00 4.78 5.72
CA VAL A 133 -8.14 4.04 5.16
C VAL A 133 -7.90 2.53 5.16
N VAL A 134 -6.66 2.08 4.95
CA VAL A 134 -6.30 0.66 4.93
C VAL A 134 -6.24 0.06 6.33
N ALA A 135 -5.47 0.67 7.24
CA ALA A 135 -5.03 0.02 8.47
C ALA A 135 -4.97 0.97 9.68
N ALA A 136 -5.78 2.04 9.73
CA ALA A 136 -5.96 2.79 10.97
C ALA A 136 -6.40 1.87 12.13
N ILE A 137 -5.96 2.18 13.34
CA ILE A 137 -6.09 1.32 14.51
C ILE A 137 -7.55 1.31 14.97
N PHE A 138 -8.08 0.13 15.26
CA PHE A 138 -9.43 -0.01 15.79
C PHE A 138 -9.47 0.30 17.29
N ASN A 139 -10.46 1.09 17.74
CA ASN A 139 -10.78 1.32 19.14
C ASN A 139 -9.72 2.07 19.96
N ASN A 140 -8.94 2.96 19.34
CA ASN A 140 -7.93 3.77 20.04
C ASN A 140 -8.44 5.18 20.40
N SER A 141 -9.71 5.49 20.11
CA SER A 141 -10.34 6.80 20.31
C SER A 141 -9.73 7.93 19.48
N ARG A 142 -9.03 7.59 18.39
CA ARG A 142 -8.43 8.53 17.43
C ARG A 142 -9.11 8.38 16.08
N CYS A 143 -9.13 9.47 15.33
CA CYS A 143 -9.56 9.55 13.94
C CYS A 143 -10.59 8.48 13.49
N ASN A 144 -10.19 7.55 12.63
CA ASN A 144 -11.06 6.58 11.96
C ASN A 144 -10.59 5.13 12.23
N VAL A 145 -11.16 4.16 11.50
CA VAL A 145 -10.72 2.75 11.57
C VAL A 145 -10.37 2.27 10.15
N GLY A 146 -9.27 1.53 10.02
CA GLY A 146 -8.88 0.95 8.73
C GLY A 146 -9.82 -0.19 8.32
N VAL A 147 -10.09 -0.33 7.02
CA VAL A 147 -10.85 -1.48 6.47
C VAL A 147 -10.23 -2.81 6.91
N ALA A 148 -8.90 -2.86 6.97
CA ALA A 148 -8.10 -3.97 7.45
C ALA A 148 -7.28 -3.55 8.69
N TYR A 149 -7.97 -3.07 9.75
CA TYR A 149 -7.35 -2.57 10.98
C TYR A 149 -6.43 -3.56 11.74
N GLY A 150 -6.44 -4.85 11.38
CA GLY A 150 -5.53 -5.87 11.91
C GLY A 150 -4.33 -6.17 11.00
N ALA A 151 -4.26 -5.55 9.82
CA ALA A 151 -3.13 -5.68 8.90
C ALA A 151 -1.92 -4.88 9.37
N LYS A 152 -0.75 -5.23 8.83
CA LYS A 152 0.45 -4.42 8.92
C LYS A 152 0.55 -3.46 7.74
N ILE A 153 1.01 -2.25 7.98
CA ILE A 153 1.07 -1.17 6.99
C ILE A 153 2.48 -0.57 6.92
N GLY A 154 3.04 -0.49 5.71
CA GLY A 154 4.30 0.18 5.43
C GLY A 154 4.13 1.31 4.42
N GLY A 155 5.18 2.10 4.28
CA GLY A 155 5.25 3.22 3.34
C GLY A 155 6.51 3.13 2.49
N ILE A 156 6.34 3.21 1.17
CA ILE A 156 7.44 3.37 0.22
C ILE A 156 7.37 4.79 -0.34
N ARG A 157 8.29 5.65 0.10
CA ARG A 157 8.38 7.03 -0.40
C ARG A 157 9.03 7.03 -1.78
N LEU A 158 8.26 7.46 -2.78
CA LEU A 158 8.61 7.47 -4.21
C LEU A 158 8.38 8.83 -4.86
N LEU A 159 7.39 9.60 -4.41
CA LEU A 159 6.95 10.82 -5.10
C LEU A 159 7.77 12.03 -4.66
N ASP A 160 8.76 12.40 -5.47
CA ASP A 160 9.58 13.62 -5.39
C ASP A 160 10.09 13.99 -6.80
N ASP A 161 10.76 15.13 -6.97
CA ASP A 161 11.20 15.70 -8.26
C ASP A 161 12.15 14.80 -9.08
N THR A 162 12.67 13.72 -8.50
CA THR A 162 13.66 12.79 -9.10
C THR A 162 13.08 11.50 -9.69
N TYR A 163 11.76 11.43 -9.89
CA TYR A 163 11.06 10.26 -10.44
C TYR A 163 11.65 9.73 -11.77
N ASN A 164 11.94 8.43 -11.83
CA ASN A 164 12.35 7.73 -13.05
C ASN A 164 12.07 6.22 -12.97
N ASP A 165 12.17 5.51 -14.10
CA ASP A 165 11.86 4.07 -14.22
C ASP A 165 12.65 3.17 -13.25
N THR A 166 13.89 3.54 -12.89
CA THR A 166 14.68 2.74 -11.93
C THR A 166 14.12 2.86 -10.52
N ILE A 167 13.78 4.08 -10.09
CA ILE A 167 13.19 4.36 -8.78
C ILE A 167 11.81 3.72 -8.69
N GLU A 168 11.01 3.81 -9.75
CA GLU A 168 9.71 3.13 -9.88
C GLU A 168 9.85 1.60 -9.74
N ALA A 169 10.82 1.00 -10.43
CA ALA A 169 11.10 -0.43 -10.35
C ALA A 169 11.54 -0.89 -8.97
N ILE A 170 12.37 -0.10 -8.27
CA ILE A 170 12.79 -0.39 -6.90
C ILE A 170 11.58 -0.39 -5.97
N ALA A 171 10.72 0.64 -6.06
CA ALA A 171 9.52 0.74 -5.23
C ALA A 171 8.56 -0.45 -5.47
N LEU A 172 8.28 -0.77 -6.73
CA LEU A 172 7.37 -1.87 -7.10
C LEU A 172 7.92 -3.27 -6.81
N GLY A 173 9.25 -3.39 -6.71
CA GLY A 173 9.96 -4.63 -6.44
C GLY A 173 10.49 -4.75 -5.01
N TYR A 174 10.13 -3.84 -4.10
CA TYR A 174 10.67 -3.84 -2.74
C TYR A 174 10.13 -5.00 -1.90
N LYS A 175 11.00 -5.88 -1.40
CA LYS A 175 10.68 -7.01 -0.50
C LYS A 175 9.38 -7.79 -0.86
N PRO A 176 9.25 -8.36 -2.08
CA PRO A 176 8.03 -9.02 -2.55
C PRO A 176 7.71 -10.34 -1.87
N GLN A 177 8.59 -10.84 -0.99
CA GLN A 177 8.33 -12.01 -0.15
C GLN A 177 7.68 -11.64 1.19
N HIS A 178 7.83 -10.38 1.60
CA HIS A 178 7.27 -9.84 2.85
C HIS A 178 5.94 -9.14 2.58
N ILE A 179 5.96 -8.14 1.69
CA ILE A 179 4.79 -7.34 1.32
C ILE A 179 3.82 -8.17 0.48
N ASP A 180 2.56 -8.23 0.90
CA ASP A 180 1.50 -8.94 0.18
C ASP A 180 0.83 -8.06 -0.88
N ILE A 181 0.56 -6.80 -0.53
CA ILE A 181 -0.20 -5.86 -1.35
C ILE A 181 0.57 -4.55 -1.48
N TYR A 182 0.68 -4.05 -2.70
CA TYR A 182 1.22 -2.72 -3.01
C TYR A 182 0.05 -1.84 -3.46
N LEU A 183 -0.15 -0.73 -2.76
CA LEU A 183 -1.15 0.28 -3.09
C LEU A 183 -0.44 1.48 -3.70
N ALA A 184 -0.76 1.81 -4.95
CA ALA A 184 -0.20 2.95 -5.66
C ALA A 184 -1.32 3.89 -6.12
N ASN A 185 -1.20 5.17 -5.74
CA ASN A 185 -2.19 6.20 -6.06
C ASN A 185 -1.64 7.29 -6.99
N TRP A 186 -0.54 7.01 -7.69
CA TRP A 186 0.10 7.89 -8.65
C TRP A 186 -0.03 7.37 -10.09
N GLY A 187 0.33 8.18 -11.07
CA GLY A 187 0.28 7.79 -12.48
C GLY A 187 0.70 8.94 -13.39
N PRO A 188 0.65 8.76 -14.72
CA PRO A 188 0.87 9.85 -15.66
C PRO A 188 -0.05 11.04 -15.35
N THR A 189 0.38 12.25 -15.69
CA THR A 189 -0.42 13.47 -15.50
C THR A 189 -1.82 13.30 -16.07
N ASP A 190 -2.84 13.53 -15.24
CA ASP A 190 -4.27 13.41 -15.58
C ASP A 190 -4.80 14.62 -16.39
N ASP A 191 -4.08 15.04 -17.44
CA ASP A 191 -4.45 16.17 -18.29
C ASP A 191 -5.24 15.76 -19.55
N GLY A 192 -5.42 14.45 -19.74
CA GLY A 192 -6.09 13.89 -20.90
C GLY A 192 -5.35 14.03 -22.22
N LYS A 193 -4.06 14.33 -22.17
CA LYS A 193 -3.16 14.46 -23.32
C LYS A 193 -1.91 13.59 -23.16
N THR A 194 -1.57 13.23 -21.93
CA THR A 194 -0.42 12.40 -21.58
C THR A 194 -0.77 10.92 -21.75
N LEU A 195 -0.16 10.27 -22.74
CA LEU A 195 -0.17 8.81 -22.89
C LEU A 195 1.20 8.27 -22.45
N ASP A 196 1.28 7.82 -21.21
CA ASP A 196 2.50 7.25 -20.63
C ASP A 196 2.17 6.01 -19.80
N GLY A 197 3.19 5.21 -19.49
CA GLY A 197 3.06 4.00 -18.69
C GLY A 197 4.40 3.58 -18.10
N PRO A 198 4.43 2.50 -17.30
CA PRO A 198 5.66 2.10 -16.63
C PRO A 198 6.78 1.85 -17.66
N GLY A 199 8.01 2.25 -17.32
CA GLY A 199 9.18 1.95 -18.14
C GLY A 199 9.49 0.45 -18.15
N GLU A 200 10.62 0.07 -18.77
CA GLU A 200 10.96 -1.35 -18.92
C GLU A 200 11.30 -2.00 -17.58
N LEU A 201 11.99 -1.29 -16.70
CA LEU A 201 12.38 -1.81 -15.39
C LEU A 201 11.17 -1.95 -14.48
N ALA A 202 10.27 -0.96 -14.45
CA ALA A 202 9.04 -1.03 -13.66
C ALA A 202 8.13 -2.17 -14.14
N LYS A 203 8.02 -2.38 -15.46
CA LYS A 203 7.31 -3.55 -16.02
C LYS A 203 7.95 -4.86 -15.59
N GLU A 204 9.27 -4.96 -15.63
CA GLU A 204 9.97 -6.16 -15.17
C GLU A 204 9.75 -6.40 -13.67
N ALA A 205 9.81 -5.36 -12.83
CA ALA A 205 9.56 -5.45 -11.40
C ALA A 205 8.15 -5.99 -11.10
N ILE A 206 7.12 -5.47 -11.78
CA ILE A 206 5.74 -5.98 -11.67
C ILE A 206 5.69 -7.45 -12.12
N LEU A 207 6.29 -7.79 -13.25
CA LEU A 207 6.31 -9.17 -13.76
C LEU A 207 7.01 -10.14 -12.78
N GLN A 208 8.11 -9.73 -12.17
CA GLN A 208 8.77 -10.53 -11.13
C GLN A 208 7.88 -10.65 -9.89
N GLY A 209 7.25 -9.56 -9.46
CA GLY A 209 6.33 -9.51 -8.33
C GLY A 209 5.16 -10.49 -8.49
N VAL A 210 4.44 -10.44 -9.62
CA VAL A 210 3.29 -11.33 -9.87
C VAL A 210 3.69 -12.80 -10.04
N ASN A 211 4.90 -13.09 -10.54
CA ASN A 211 5.33 -14.47 -10.78
C ASN A 211 6.05 -15.11 -9.58
N LYS A 212 6.73 -14.31 -8.75
CA LYS A 212 7.63 -14.81 -7.69
C LYS A 212 7.31 -14.26 -6.31
N GLY A 213 6.60 -13.14 -6.22
CA GLY A 213 6.19 -12.55 -4.95
C GLY A 213 5.36 -13.51 -4.10
N ARG A 214 5.35 -13.28 -2.78
CA ARG A 214 4.59 -14.05 -1.79
C ARG A 214 4.85 -15.56 -1.92
N ASN A 215 6.12 -15.93 -2.04
CA ASN A 215 6.60 -17.29 -2.23
C ASN A 215 5.99 -17.98 -3.47
N GLY A 216 5.84 -17.24 -4.57
CA GLY A 216 5.27 -17.72 -5.83
C GLY A 216 3.74 -17.61 -5.94
N LYS A 217 3.05 -17.05 -4.95
CA LYS A 217 1.60 -16.73 -5.04
C LYS A 217 1.31 -15.48 -5.88
N GLY A 218 2.31 -14.63 -6.06
CA GLY A 218 2.23 -13.37 -6.79
C GLY A 218 1.84 -12.18 -5.91
N SER A 219 2.64 -11.12 -5.96
CA SER A 219 2.33 -9.81 -5.39
C SER A 219 1.01 -9.26 -5.95
N ILE A 220 0.24 -8.58 -5.11
CA ILE A 220 -0.99 -7.91 -5.53
C ILE A 220 -0.70 -6.42 -5.67
N TYR A 221 -0.93 -5.86 -6.86
CA TYR A 221 -0.81 -4.43 -7.11
C TYR A 221 -2.20 -3.83 -7.29
N ILE A 222 -2.53 -2.83 -6.47
CA ILE A 222 -3.78 -2.07 -6.53
C ILE A 222 -3.44 -0.66 -6.97
N TRP A 223 -4.16 -0.16 -7.97
CA TRP A 223 -3.92 1.15 -8.56
C TRP A 223 -5.20 1.97 -8.62
N ALA A 224 -5.11 3.25 -8.28
CA ALA A 224 -6.16 4.21 -8.59
C ALA A 224 -6.26 4.42 -10.11
N SER A 225 -7.48 4.59 -10.63
CA SER A 225 -7.71 4.76 -12.06
C SER A 225 -7.41 6.17 -12.60
N GLY A 226 -7.03 7.12 -11.73
CA GLY A 226 -6.87 8.55 -12.06
C GLY A 226 -8.12 9.40 -11.80
N ILE A 227 -7.94 10.72 -11.69
CA ILE A 227 -8.99 11.72 -11.34
C ILE A 227 -9.41 12.64 -12.52
N GLY A 228 -9.05 12.30 -13.77
CA GLY A 228 -9.33 13.09 -15.00
C GLY A 228 -10.80 13.17 -15.48
N GLY A 229 -11.78 13.03 -14.57
CA GLY A 229 -13.20 12.81 -14.86
C GLY A 229 -13.95 13.95 -15.57
N GLU A 230 -13.40 15.16 -15.68
CA GLU A 230 -13.99 16.25 -16.47
C GLU A 230 -13.65 16.18 -17.98
N GLY A 231 -13.47 14.96 -18.52
CA GLY A 231 -13.68 14.69 -19.94
C GLY A 231 -12.55 14.03 -20.71
N LYS A 232 -11.49 13.48 -20.09
CA LYS A 232 -10.40 12.82 -20.83
C LYS A 232 -9.74 11.70 -20.02
N GLN A 233 -10.02 10.45 -20.41
CA GLN A 233 -9.47 9.28 -19.75
C GLN A 233 -7.97 9.11 -20.05
N ASN A 234 -7.22 8.68 -19.04
CA ASN A 234 -5.99 7.90 -19.21
C ASN A 234 -6.25 6.50 -18.62
N LEU A 235 -5.88 5.44 -19.34
CA LEU A 235 -6.01 4.05 -18.89
C LEU A 235 -4.61 3.53 -18.58
N VAL A 236 -4.33 3.22 -17.30
CA VAL A 236 -3.17 2.39 -16.95
C VAL A 236 -3.40 1.01 -17.57
N THR A 237 -2.78 0.76 -18.72
CA THR A 237 -2.93 -0.52 -19.43
C THR A 237 -1.76 -1.43 -19.07
N ILE A 238 -1.90 -2.24 -18.02
CA ILE A 238 -0.99 -3.38 -17.80
C ILE A 238 -1.41 -4.49 -18.78
N ARG A 239 -0.87 -4.47 -20.00
CA ARG A 239 -1.06 -5.59 -20.94
C ARG A 239 -0.16 -6.75 -20.51
N GLY A 240 -0.74 -7.73 -19.81
CA GLY A 240 -0.17 -9.07 -19.77
C GLY A 240 -0.14 -9.64 -21.19
N LYS A 241 1.03 -10.03 -21.69
CA LYS A 241 1.10 -10.85 -22.90
C LYS A 241 0.57 -12.24 -22.53
N SER A 242 -0.55 -12.62 -23.16
CA SER A 242 -1.01 -14.01 -23.28
C SER A 242 -0.01 -14.87 -24.03
#